data_AF-A0A653XIR0-F1
#
_entry.id   AF-A0A653XIR0-F1
#
_cell.length_a   1.000
_cell.length_b   1.000
_cell.length_c   1.000
_cell.angle_alpha   90.00
_cell.angle_beta   90.00
_cell.angle_gamma   90.00
#
_symmetry.space_group_name_H-M   'P 1'
#
loop_
_entity.id
_entity.type
_entity.pdbx_description
1 polymer ?
#
loop_
_entity_poly.entity_id
_entity_poly.type
_entity_poly.pdbx_seq_one_letter_code
_entity_poly.pdbx_strand_id
1 'polypeptide(L)'
;MHVIQLARSQWLVVDNHYRARFLIVEGPLVLRETGETHVKHRVEWWAPDPKKRHVLTVCDGLLAAENWCRDEIVNADAEKASISASVARIGF
;
A
#
# COMPACT_ATOMS: atom_id res chain seq x y z
N MET A 1 -9.15 3.00 -7.73
CA MET A 1 -8.08 3.40 -6.81
C MET A 1 -7.70 4.81 -7.18
N HIS A 2 -7.48 5.68 -6.19
CA HIS A 2 -6.93 7.01 -6.41
C HIS A 2 -5.65 7.19 -5.58
N VAL A 3 -4.74 8.00 -6.10
CA VAL A 3 -3.48 8.36 -5.44
C VAL A 3 -3.50 9.87 -5.24
N ILE A 4 -3.39 10.31 -4.00
CA ILE A 4 -3.48 11.72 -3.62
C ILE A 4 -2.11 12.14 -3.06
N GLN A 5 -1.45 13.09 -3.69
CA GLN A 5 -0.20 13.63 -3.16
C GLN A 5 -0.49 14.50 -1.92
N LEU A 6 -0.02 14.05 -0.75
CA LEU A 6 -0.19 14.79 0.51
C LEU A 6 0.97 15.75 0.77
N ALA A 7 2.17 15.34 0.38
CA ALA A 7 3.39 16.12 0.50
C ALA A 7 4.34 15.78 -0.64
N ARG A 8 5.44 16.53 -0.76
CA ARG A 8 6.42 16.38 -1.86
C ARG A 8 6.83 14.92 -2.12
N SER A 9 7.07 14.15 -1.05
CA SER A 9 7.55 12.77 -1.10
C SER A 9 6.55 11.79 -0.47
N GLN A 10 5.26 12.14 -0.43
CA GLN A 10 4.22 11.30 0.19
C GLN A 10 2.93 11.27 -0.62
N TRP A 11 2.41 10.07 -0.86
CA TRP A 11 1.18 9.84 -1.59
C TRP A 11 0.25 8.91 -0.82
N LEU A 12 -0.98 9.34 -0.57
CA LEU A 12 -2.02 8.54 0.04
C LEU A 12 -2.74 7.73 -1.03
N VAL A 13 -2.82 6.43 -0.84
CA VAL A 13 -3.59 5.54 -1.70
C VAL A 13 -4.94 5.26 -1.07
N VAL A 14 -6.00 5.55 -1.82
CA VAL A 14 -7.38 5.29 -1.44
C VAL A 14 -8.04 4.31 -2.39
N ASP A 15 -8.93 3.48 -1.86
CA ASP A 15 -9.76 2.58 -2.66
C ASP A 15 -10.88 3.33 -3.42
N ASN A 16 -11.73 2.60 -4.14
CA ASN A 16 -12.85 3.18 -4.90
C ASN A 16 -13.93 3.83 -4.01
N HIS A 17 -13.91 3.57 -2.70
CA HIS A 17 -14.82 4.15 -1.71
C HIS A 17 -14.14 5.26 -0.89
N TYR A 18 -13.01 5.79 -1.38
CA TYR A 18 -12.21 6.82 -0.73
C TYR A 18 -11.71 6.43 0.67
N ARG A 19 -11.57 5.14 0.97
CA ARG A 19 -10.96 4.68 2.22
C ARG A 19 -9.46 4.64 2.04
N ALA A 20 -8.74 5.28 2.95
CA ALA A 20 -7.28 5.25 2.96
C ALA A 20 -6.78 3.84 3.30
N ARG A 21 -5.88 3.32 2.46
CA ARG A 21 -5.34 1.96 2.56
C ARG A 21 -3.84 1.98 2.82
N PHE A 22 -3.12 2.77 2.03
CA PHE A 22 -1.66 2.79 2.06
C PHE A 22 -1.12 4.20 1.98
N LEU A 23 0.12 4.36 2.43
CA LEU A 23 0.92 5.56 2.26
C LEU A 23 2.21 5.19 1.54
N ILE A 24 2.44 5.80 0.39
CA ILE A 24 3.70 5.70 -0.33
C ILE A 24 4.60 6.84 0.17
N VAL A 25 5.80 6.50 0.62
CA VAL A 25 6.80 7.46 1.12
C VAL A 25 8.08 7.28 0.32
N GLU A 26 8.49 8.32 -0.41
CA GLU A 26 9.79 8.36 -1.05
C GLU A 26 10.85 8.76 0.00
N GLY A 27 11.98 8.04 0.00
CA GLY A 27 13.09 8.37 0.88
C GLY A 27 14.35 7.56 0.61
N PRO A 28 15.45 7.90 1.29
CA PRO A 28 16.71 7.17 1.15
C PRO A 28 16.60 5.79 1.79
N LEU A 29 17.16 4.79 1.11
CA LEU A 29 17.42 3.46 1.62
C LEU A 29 18.92 3.17 1.51
N VAL A 30 19.55 2.85 2.63
CA VAL A 30 20.98 2.51 2.69
C VAL A 30 21.14 0.99 2.63
N LEU A 31 21.87 0.52 1.63
CA LEU A 31 22.29 -0.88 1.53
C LEU A 31 23.47 -1.10 2.46
N ARG A 32 23.28 -1.86 3.54
CA ARG A 32 24.32 -2.04 4.58
C ARG A 32 25.59 -2.72 4.06
N GLU A 33 25.45 -3.59 3.07
CA GLU A 33 26.56 -4.38 2.52
C GLU A 33 27.52 -3.53 1.69
N THR A 34 26.99 -2.58 0.92
CA THR A 34 27.76 -1.75 -0.02
C THR A 34 27.97 -0.32 0.48
N GLY A 35 27.16 0.14 1.43
CA GLY A 35 27.11 1.54 1.88
C GLY A 35 26.39 2.48 0.92
N GLU A 36 25.88 1.98 -0.21
CA GLU A 36 25.19 2.80 -1.20
C GLU A 36 23.83 3.29 -0.68
N THR A 37 23.50 4.54 -1.01
CA THR A 37 22.20 5.14 -0.69
C THR A 37 21.41 5.35 -1.97
N HIS A 38 20.25 4.70 -2.06
CA HIS A 38 19.34 4.80 -3.20
C HIS A 38 18.04 5.46 -2.76
N VAL A 39 17.41 6.22 -3.65
CA VAL A 39 16.06 6.73 -3.42
C VAL A 39 15.07 5.62 -3.77
N LYS A 40 14.21 5.25 -2.81
CA LYS A 40 13.21 4.20 -2.97
C LYS A 40 11.84 4.69 -2.52
N HIS A 41 10.79 3.98 -2.94
CA HIS A 41 9.42 4.26 -2.54
C HIS A 41 8.96 3.16 -1.58
N ARG A 42 8.76 3.50 -0.31
CA ARG A 42 8.24 2.57 0.71
C ARG A 42 6.72 2.64 0.72
N VAL A 43 6.07 1.49 0.69
CA VAL A 43 4.63 1.39 0.88
C VAL A 43 4.37 1.01 2.33
N GLU A 44 3.61 1.85 3.04
CA GLU A 44 3.23 1.65 4.43
C GLU A 44 1.73 1.37 4.53
N TRP A 45 1.34 0.51 5.47
CA TRP A 45 -0.06 0.40 5.88
C TRP A 45 -0.52 1.73 6.47
N TRP A 46 -1.65 2.26 5.99
CA TRP A 46 -2.15 3.54 6.49
C TRP A 46 -2.80 3.41 7.87
N ALA A 47 -2.38 4.29 8.77
CA ALA A 47 -3.05 4.54 10.04
C ALA A 47 -2.98 6.04 10.38
N PRO A 48 -3.99 6.61 11.04
CA PRO A 48 -3.95 8.00 11.49
C PRO A 48 -2.75 8.27 12.40
N ASP A 49 -2.49 7.36 13.35
CA ASP A 49 -1.31 7.39 14.22
C ASP A 49 -0.09 6.85 13.46
N PRO A 50 0.97 7.67 13.24
CA PRO A 50 2.19 7.24 12.57
C PRO A 50 2.87 6.02 13.23
N LYS A 51 2.73 5.85 14.55
CA LYS A 51 3.33 4.72 15.27
C LYS A 51 2.69 3.37 14.93
N LYS A 52 1.50 3.39 14.33
CA LYS A 52 0.77 2.19 13.90
C LYS A 52 0.99 1.86 12.42
N ARG A 53 1.70 2.73 11.69
CA ARG A 53 2.10 2.48 10.32
C ARG A 53 3.28 1.52 10.33
N HIS A 54 3.32 0.62 9.35
CA HIS A 54 4.43 -0.29 9.16
C HIS A 54 4.64 -0.50 7.66
N VAL A 55 5.91 -0.69 7.29
CA VAL A 55 6.30 -0.90 5.90
C VAL A 55 5.87 -2.29 5.47
N LEU A 56 5.17 -2.36 4.33
CA LEU A 56 4.72 -3.60 3.70
C LEU A 56 5.69 -4.03 2.60
N THR A 57 6.17 -3.07 1.80
CA THR A 57 7.11 -3.32 0.72
C THR A 57 7.93 -2.07 0.39
N VAL A 58 9.01 -2.27 -0.37
CA VAL A 58 9.86 -1.21 -0.91
C VAL A 58 9.97 -1.42 -2.42
N CYS A 59 9.69 -0.37 -3.19
CA CYS A 59 9.61 -0.42 -4.63
C CYS A 59 10.60 0.54 -5.29
N ASP A 60 10.99 0.17 -6.52
CA ASP A 60 11.81 0.98 -7.40
C ASP A 60 10.94 1.93 -8.23
N GLY A 61 10.63 3.07 -7.62
CA GLY A 61 9.87 4.16 -8.25
C GLY A 61 8.39 4.17 -7.87
N LEU A 62 7.77 5.33 -8.11
CA LEU A 62 6.37 5.58 -7.74
C LEU A 62 5.41 4.65 -8.48
N LEU A 63 5.61 4.45 -9.79
CA LEU A 63 4.73 3.59 -10.60
C LEU A 63 4.71 2.14 -10.09
N ALA A 64 5.86 1.60 -9.66
CA ALA A 64 5.94 0.27 -9.08
C ALA A 64 5.17 0.19 -7.75
N ALA A 65 5.29 1.21 -6.90
CA ALA A 65 4.54 1.30 -5.65
C ALA A 65 3.02 1.42 -5.89
N GLU A 66 2.60 2.22 -6.87
CA GLU A 66 1.19 2.36 -7.24
C GLU A 66 0.59 1.07 -7.78
N ASN A 67 1.32 0.35 -8.65
CA ASN A 67 0.88 -0.95 -9.17
C ASN A 67 0.76 -1.97 -8.05
N TRP A 68 1.74 -2.05 -7.14
CA TRP A 68 1.66 -2.92 -5.97
C TRP A 68 0.43 -2.61 -5.11
N CYS A 69 0.15 -1.33 -4.84
CA CYS A 69 -1.03 -0.94 -4.07
C CYS A 69 -2.35 -1.31 -4.77
N ARG A 70 -2.39 -1.21 -6.11
CA ARG A 70 -3.55 -1.58 -6.91
C ARG A 70 -3.83 -3.08 -6.79
N ASP A 71 -2.80 -3.89 -6.98
CA ASP A 71 -2.91 -5.35 -6.93
C ASP A 71 -3.36 -5.81 -5.54
N GLU A 72 -2.85 -5.20 -4.47
CA GLU A 72 -3.29 -5.53 -3.11
C GLU A 72 -4.73 -5.13 -2.79
N ILE A 73 -5.23 -4.03 -3.35
CA ILE A 73 -6.66 -3.68 -3.21
C ILE A 73 -7.51 -4.73 -3.92
N VAL A 74 -7.13 -5.12 -5.14
CA VAL A 74 -7.85 -6.13 -5.93
C VAL A 74 -7.86 -7.48 -5.20
N ASN A 75 -6.72 -7.91 -4.67
CA ASN A 75 -6.59 -9.17 -3.93
C ASN A 75 -7.46 -9.16 -2.65
N ALA A 76 -7.43 -8.07 -1.88
CA ALA A 76 -8.24 -7.96 -0.67
C ALA A 76 -9.76 -7.93 -0.96
N ASP A 77 -10.17 -7.33 -2.08
CA ASP A 77 -11.56 -7.33 -2.51
C ASP A 77 -12.00 -8.72 -3.00
N ALA A 78 -11.14 -9.43 -3.72
CA ALA A 78 -11.39 -10.81 -4.14
C ALA A 78 -11.50 -11.78 -2.95
N GLU A 79 -10.65 -11.63 -1.93
CA GLU A 79 -10.70 -12.42 -0.70
C GLU A 79 -12.02 -12.18 0.07
N LYS A 80 -12.46 -10.93 0.20
CA LYS A 80 -13.75 -10.64 0.83
C LYS A 80 -14.93 -11.23 0.06
N ALA A 81 -14.88 -11.19 -1.27
CA ALA A 81 -15.92 -11.77 -2.11
C ALA A 81 -15.99 -13.30 -1.95
N SER A 82 -14.83 -13.98 -1.87
CA SER A 82 -14.78 -15.44 -1.69
C SER A 82 -15.30 -15.87 -0.31
N ILE A 83 -14.96 -15.13 0.75
CA ILE A 83 -15.48 -15.35 2.10
C ILE A 83 -17.00 -15.16 2.12
N SER A 84 -17.50 -14.07 1.52
CA SER A 84 -18.95 -13.77 1.49
C SER A 84 -19.73 -14.84 0.73
N ALA A 85 -19.20 -15.32 -0.41
CA ALA A 85 -19.80 -16.41 -1.18
C ALA A 85 -19.80 -17.74 -0.41
N SER A 86 -18.76 -18.00 0.37
CA SER A 86 -18.66 -19.20 1.22
C SER A 86 -19.66 -19.17 2.38
N VAL A 87 -19.84 -18.02 3.03
CA VAL A 87 -20.83 -17.84 4.11
C VAL A 87 -22.26 -17.98 3.58
N ALA A 88 -22.57 -17.39 2.41
CA ALA A 88 -23.88 -17.54 1.79
C ALA A 88 -24.22 -19.00 1.48
N ARG A 89 -23.21 -19.85 1.19
CA ARG A 89 -23.39 -21.27 0.86
C ARG A 89 -23.64 -22.17 2.07
N ILE A 90 -23.27 -21.74 3.28
CA ILE A 90 -23.46 -22.49 4.53
C ILE A 90 -24.82 -22.17 5.19
N GLY A 91 -25.42 -21.03 4.83
CA GLY A 91 -26.70 -20.58 5.39
C GLY A 91 -27.97 -21.06 4.66
N PHE A 92 -27.86 -22.00 3.71
CA PHE A 92 -29.00 -22.63 3.01
C PHE A 92 -29.15 -24.09 3.44
#